data_AF-A0A1F8P7K2-F1
#
_entry.id   AF-A0A1F8P7K2-F1
#
_cell.length_a   1.000
_cell.length_b   1.000
_cell.length_c   1.000
_cell.angle_alpha   90.00
_cell.angle_beta   90.00
_cell.angle_gamma   90.00
#
_symmetry.space_group_name_H-M   'P 1'
#
loop_
_entity.id
_entity.type
_entity.pdbx_description
1 polymer ?
#
loop_
_entity_poly.entity_id
_entity_poly.type
_entity_poly.pdbx_seq_one_letter_code
_entity_poly.pdbx_strand_id
1 'polypeptide(L)'
;MAAVHYLPDDYYIAAEADKLKALGPFHIDCAFCRGTGVHPATMKLLNHRQCHLCRGTGLVHFFSDRKNFSTCPHCLGKGRESEPDSIKPCNHCGGKGIV
;
A
#
# COMPACT_ATOMS: atom_id res chain seq x y z
N MET A 1 -23.63 -20.25 -8.95
CA MET A 1 -22.35 -20.93 -8.67
C MET A 1 -21.26 -19.88 -8.72
N ALA A 2 -20.74 -19.47 -7.55
CA ALA A 2 -19.74 -18.41 -7.47
C ALA A 2 -18.39 -18.96 -7.93
N ALA A 3 -17.86 -18.38 -9.01
CA ALA A 3 -16.50 -18.66 -9.47
C ALA A 3 -15.53 -18.14 -8.42
N VAL A 4 -14.91 -19.06 -7.68
CA VAL A 4 -13.68 -18.79 -6.94
C VAL A 4 -12.60 -18.50 -7.99
N HIS A 5 -12.36 -17.21 -8.26
CA HIS A 5 -11.17 -16.80 -8.99
C HIS A 5 -9.96 -17.08 -8.11
N TYR A 6 -9.38 -18.26 -8.31
CA TYR A 6 -8.03 -18.58 -7.86
C TYR A 6 -7.10 -17.67 -8.66
N LEU A 7 -6.68 -16.55 -8.08
CA LEU A 7 -5.68 -15.69 -8.70
C LEU A 7 -4.36 -16.47 -8.70
N PRO A 8 -3.79 -16.81 -9.86
CA PRO A 8 -2.53 -17.55 -9.94
C PRO A 8 -1.40 -16.72 -9.31
N ASP A 9 -0.47 -17.38 -8.61
CA ASP A 9 0.75 -16.76 -8.06
C ASP A 9 1.55 -15.96 -9.12
N ASP A 10 1.35 -16.30 -10.40
CA ASP A 10 1.90 -15.67 -11.59
C ASP A 10 1.62 -14.15 -11.66
N TYR A 11 0.48 -13.69 -11.13
CA TYR A 11 0.11 -12.27 -11.14
C TYR A 11 0.95 -11.46 -10.16
N TYR A 12 1.34 -12.05 -9.02
CA TYR A 12 2.27 -11.43 -8.08
C TYR A 12 3.67 -11.31 -8.70
N ILE A 13 4.12 -12.32 -9.45
CA ILE A 13 5.44 -12.31 -10.10
C ILE A 13 5.49 -11.29 -11.24
N ALA A 14 4.41 -11.15 -12.02
CA ALA A 14 4.34 -10.17 -13.10
C ALA A 14 4.39 -8.73 -12.59
N ALA A 15 3.66 -8.42 -11.52
CA ALA A 15 3.69 -7.09 -10.90
C ALA A 15 5.08 -6.72 -10.36
N GLU A 16 5.80 -7.68 -9.76
CA GLU A 16 7.17 -7.48 -9.28
C GLU A 16 8.16 -7.32 -10.45
N ALA A 17 7.99 -8.10 -11.53
CA ALA A 17 8.85 -8.08 -12.71
C ALA A 17 8.70 -6.80 -13.55
N ASP A 18 7.49 -6.26 -13.68
CA ASP A 18 7.25 -4.98 -14.35
C ASP A 18 7.83 -3.81 -13.56
N LYS A 19 7.81 -3.89 -12.22
CA LYS A 19 8.49 -2.96 -11.33
C LYS A 19 10.01 -2.98 -11.57
N LEU A 20 10.61 -4.16 -11.64
CA LEU A 20 12.05 -4.34 -11.90
C LEU A 20 12.46 -3.84 -13.30
N LYS A 21 11.63 -4.06 -14.33
CA LYS A 21 11.89 -3.54 -15.69
C LYS A 21 11.84 -2.02 -15.76
N ALA A 22 10.96 -1.37 -15.00
CA ALA A 22 10.84 0.09 -14.97
C ALA A 22 12.01 0.80 -14.26
N LEU A 23 12.68 0.11 -13.32
CA LEU A 23 13.76 0.68 -12.51
C LEU A 23 15.15 0.54 -13.16
N GLY A 24 15.29 -0.31 -14.18
CA GLY A 24 16.56 -0.56 -14.87
C GLY A 24 17.53 -1.45 -14.06
N PRO A 25 18.63 -1.92 -14.69
CA PRO A 25 19.54 -2.92 -14.08
C PRO A 25 20.36 -2.40 -12.89
N PHE A 26 20.34 -1.09 -12.64
CA PHE A 26 21.07 -0.44 -11.54
C PHE A 26 20.13 0.50 -10.78
N HIS A 27 19.22 -0.07 -9.99
CA HIS A 27 18.48 0.70 -9.01
C HIS A 27 18.87 0.24 -7.62
N ILE A 28 19.17 1.19 -6.76
CA ILE A 28 19.39 0.93 -5.34
C ILE A 28 18.28 1.65 -4.58
N ASP A 29 17.70 0.97 -3.61
CA ASP A 29 16.73 1.59 -2.71
C ASP A 29 17.37 2.82 -2.05
N CYS A 30 16.67 3.94 -2.10
CA CYS A 30 17.12 5.16 -1.47
C CYS A 30 17.26 4.92 0.04
N ALA A 31 18.50 4.86 0.53
CA ALA A 31 18.79 4.54 1.93
C ALA A 31 18.09 5.48 2.92
N PHE A 32 17.81 6.72 2.50
CA PHE A 32 17.13 7.72 3.32
C PHE A 32 15.66 7.37 3.56
N CYS A 33 14.91 7.00 2.51
CA CYS A 33 13.48 6.65 2.62
C CYS A 33 13.20 5.14 2.60
N ARG A 34 14.24 4.30 2.50
CA ARG A 34 14.17 2.83 2.43
C ARG A 34 13.20 2.34 1.36
N GLY A 35 13.33 2.85 0.14
CA GLY A 35 12.46 2.43 -0.97
C GLY A 35 11.07 3.07 -1.00
N THR A 36 10.64 3.77 0.05
CA THR A 36 9.24 4.24 0.15
C THR A 36 8.92 5.47 -0.70
N GLY A 37 9.93 6.27 -1.05
CA GLY A 37 9.73 7.57 -1.69
C GLY A 37 9.14 8.64 -0.77
N VAL A 38 8.90 8.35 0.51
CA VAL A 38 8.30 9.27 1.47
C VAL A 38 9.36 9.78 2.45
N HIS A 39 9.28 11.06 2.85
CA HIS A 39 10.19 11.61 3.84
C HIS A 39 10.00 10.89 5.20
N PRO A 40 11.05 10.32 5.82
CA PRO A 40 10.92 9.56 7.07
C PRO A 40 10.27 10.33 8.22
N ALA A 41 10.51 11.64 8.31
CA ALA A 41 9.86 12.48 9.33
C ALA A 41 8.33 12.55 9.19
N THR A 42 7.79 12.41 7.97
CA THR A 42 6.35 12.35 7.73
C THR A 42 5.82 10.93 7.75
N MET A 43 6.67 9.90 7.63
CA MET A 43 6.29 8.50 7.79
C MET A 43 5.78 8.17 9.20
N LYS A 44 6.24 8.89 10.23
CA LYS A 44 5.69 8.71 11.58
C LYS A 44 4.20 9.07 11.66
N LEU A 45 3.70 9.94 10.78
CA LEU A 45 2.27 10.25 10.65
C LEU A 45 1.50 9.13 9.92
N LEU A 46 2.17 8.30 9.14
CA LEU A 46 1.57 7.17 8.41
C LEU A 46 1.35 5.95 9.29
N ASN A 47 2.32 5.61 10.14
CA ASN A 47 2.28 4.39 10.94
C ASN A 47 1.19 4.37 12.03
N HIS A 48 0.65 5.53 12.41
CA HIS A 48 -0.34 5.63 13.49
C HIS A 48 -1.78 5.81 13.01
N ARG A 49 -2.04 5.89 11.71
CA ARG A 49 -3.38 6.16 11.17
C ARG A 49 -3.99 4.91 10.54
N GLN A 50 -4.16 3.87 11.35
CA GLN A 50 -5.07 2.79 10.97
C GLN A 50 -6.45 3.40 10.73
N CYS A 51 -7.12 2.99 9.65
CA CYS A 51 -8.48 3.44 9.38
C CYS A 51 -9.35 3.03 10.58
N HIS A 52 -9.93 4.01 11.28
CA HIS A 52 -10.69 3.75 12.51
C HIS A 52 -11.88 2.80 12.27
N LEU A 53 -12.42 2.75 11.05
CA LEU A 53 -13.57 1.92 10.69
C LEU A 53 -13.21 0.44 10.51
N CYS A 54 -12.14 0.14 9.78
CA CYS A 54 -11.70 -1.25 9.53
C CYS A 54 -10.51 -1.68 10.41
N ARG A 55 -9.98 -0.79 11.25
CA ARG A 55 -8.86 -1.02 12.17
C ARG A 55 -7.62 -1.60 11.47
N GLY A 56 -7.27 -1.09 10.28
CA GLY A 56 -6.11 -1.60 9.55
C GLY A 56 -6.41 -2.73 8.56
N THR A 57 -7.56 -3.41 8.67
CA THR A 57 -7.83 -4.61 7.84
C THR A 57 -8.20 -4.30 6.40
N GLY A 58 -8.65 -3.08 6.10
CA GLY A 58 -9.16 -2.70 4.77
C GLY A 58 -10.53 -3.30 4.44
N LEU A 59 -11.11 -4.11 5.31
CA LEU A 59 -12.38 -4.81 5.10
C LEU A 59 -13.35 -4.52 6.25
N VAL A 60 -14.64 -4.56 5.98
CA VAL A 60 -15.69 -4.46 7.00
C VAL A 60 -16.57 -5.72 6.94
N HIS A 61 -16.92 -6.22 8.12
CA HIS A 61 -17.81 -7.37 8.26
C HIS A 61 -19.26 -6.89 8.34
N PHE A 62 -20.18 -7.57 7.66
CA PHE A 62 -21.60 -7.33 7.86
C PHE A 62 -22.18 -8.27 8.90
N PHE A 63 -23.00 -7.74 9.81
CA PHE A 63 -23.57 -8.47 10.94
C PHE A 63 -24.38 -9.71 10.54
N SER A 64 -24.97 -9.71 9.35
CA SER A 64 -25.79 -10.82 8.88
C SER A 64 -24.98 -12.05 8.45
N ASP A 65 -23.72 -11.88 8.01
CA ASP A 65 -22.88 -12.96 7.53
C ASP A 65 -21.41 -12.70 7.89
N ARG A 66 -20.90 -13.41 8.91
CA ARG A 66 -19.48 -13.32 9.32
C ARG A 66 -18.49 -13.81 8.25
N LYS A 67 -19.00 -14.45 7.19
CA LYS A 67 -18.23 -14.88 6.01
C LYS A 67 -18.23 -13.85 4.88
N ASN A 68 -19.02 -12.79 5.01
CA ASN A 68 -19.19 -11.79 3.97
C ASN A 68 -18.49 -10.49 4.37
N PHE A 69 -17.43 -10.19 3.63
CA PHE A 69 -16.57 -9.04 3.84
C PHE A 69 -16.70 -8.14 2.63
N SER A 70 -16.90 -6.84 2.83
CA SER A 70 -16.74 -5.86 1.77
C SER A 70 -15.52 -5.00 2.00
N THR A 71 -15.01 -4.44 0.90
CA THR A 71 -14.01 -3.38 0.92
C THR A 71 -14.49 -2.25 1.82
N CYS A 72 -13.66 -1.83 2.75
CA CYS A 72 -13.97 -0.74 3.66
C CYS A 72 -14.27 0.53 2.84
N PRO A 73 -15.48 1.10 2.94
CA PRO A 73 -15.87 2.26 2.13
C PRO A 73 -15.08 3.52 2.51
N HIS A 74 -14.54 3.57 3.73
CA HIS A 74 -13.82 4.73 4.25
C HIS A 74 -12.37 4.81 3.75
N CYS A 75 -11.65 3.69 3.69
CA CYS A 75 -10.26 3.67 3.24
C CYS A 75 -10.09 3.04 1.86
N LEU A 76 -11.18 2.61 1.21
CA LEU A 76 -11.20 1.95 -0.09
C LEU A 76 -10.24 0.74 -0.13
N GLY A 77 -10.19 -0.03 0.95
CA GLY A 77 -9.32 -1.20 1.07
C GLY A 77 -7.89 -0.92 1.53
N LYS A 78 -7.48 0.35 1.68
CA LYS A 78 -6.09 0.69 2.05
C LYS A 78 -5.74 0.37 3.50
N GLY A 79 -6.72 0.16 4.39
CA GLY A 79 -6.51 -0.08 5.82
C GLY A 79 -6.04 1.13 6.63
N ARG A 80 -5.73 2.25 5.97
CA ARG A 80 -5.22 3.48 6.58
C ARG A 80 -6.15 4.66 6.31
N GLU A 81 -6.18 5.63 7.21
CA GLU A 81 -6.86 6.90 6.91
C GLU A 81 -6.22 7.57 5.70
N SER A 82 -7.03 8.33 4.96
CA SER A 82 -6.58 9.11 3.82
C SER A 82 -5.34 9.91 4.19
N GLU A 83 -4.31 9.78 3.36
CA GLU A 83 -3.01 10.39 3.57
C GLU A 83 -3.19 11.87 3.92
N PRO A 84 -2.69 12.35 5.07
CA PRO A 84 -2.74 13.77 5.35
C PRO A 84 -1.93 14.51 4.29
N ASP A 85 -2.39 15.70 3.89
CA ASP A 85 -1.66 16.66 3.03
C ASP A 85 -0.23 16.98 3.51
N SER A 86 0.14 16.47 4.68
CA SER A 86 1.44 16.59 5.33
C SER A 86 2.50 15.60 4.83
N ILE A 87 2.15 14.63 3.98
CA ILE A 87 3.12 13.64 3.49
C ILE A 87 4.00 14.28 2.44
N LYS A 88 5.27 14.49 2.82
CA LYS A 88 6.26 15.10 1.94
C LYS A 88 7.00 14.01 1.17
N PRO A 89 7.24 14.19 -0.13
CA PRO A 89 8.10 13.29 -0.88
C PRO A 89 9.51 13.28 -0.26
N CYS A 90 10.22 12.18 -0.43
CA CYS A 90 11.61 12.11 -0.01
C CYS A 90 12.46 13.08 -0.83
N ASN A 91 13.10 14.04 -0.17
CA ASN A 91 13.93 15.05 -0.83
C ASN A 91 15.21 14.47 -1.45
N HIS A 92 15.64 13.27 -1.04
CA HIS A 92 16.86 12.63 -1.56
C HIS A 92 16.63 11.89 -2.89
N CYS A 93 15.50 11.20 -3.05
CA CYS A 93 15.14 10.51 -4.30
C CYS A 93 14.03 11.21 -5.10
N GLY A 94 13.62 12.41 -4.68
CA GLY A 94 12.53 13.17 -5.32
C GLY A 94 11.19 12.44 -5.31
N GLY A 95 10.94 11.59 -4.32
CA GLY A 95 9.71 10.80 -4.24
C GLY A 95 9.75 9.42 -4.91
N LYS A 96 10.84 9.07 -5.61
CA LYS A 96 10.90 7.84 -6.43
C LYS A 96 11.15 6.55 -5.64
N GLY A 97 11.69 6.66 -4.43
CA GLY A 97 12.09 5.51 -3.61
C GLY A 97 13.45 4.91 -3.98
N ILE A 98 14.00 5.22 -5.15
CA ILE A 98 15.28 4.71 -5.67
C ILE A 98 16.22 5.85 -6.08
N VAL A 99 17.53 5.57 -6.10
CA VAL A 99 18.59 6.47 -6.59
C VAL A 99 19.38 5.84 -7.73
#